data_AF-A0A3S0K247-F1
#
_entry.id   AF-A0A3S0K247-F1
#
_cell.length_a   1.000
_cell.length_b   1.000
_cell.length_c   1.000
_cell.angle_alpha   90.00
_cell.angle_beta   90.00
_cell.angle_gamma   90.00
#
_symmetry.space_group_name_H-M   'P 1'
#
loop_
_entity.id
_entity.type
_entity.pdbx_description
1 polymer ?
#
loop_
_entity_poly.entity_id
_entity_poly.type
_entity_poly.pdbx_seq_one_letter_code
_entity_poly.pdbx_strand_id
1 'polypeptide(L)' 'MANLVLPDAVLVKNYISGDESALASLIERHQSKIYGFIYSKINDRDLSDDIFQDTFIKVIKTLKSQSY' A
#
# COMPACT_ATOMS: atom_id res chain seq x y z
N MET A 1 23.69 3.53 11.51
CA MET A 1 23.07 2.22 11.20
C MET A 1 22.34 2.38 9.88
N ALA A 2 22.69 1.63 8.85
CA ALA A 2 22.05 1.77 7.53
C ALA A 2 20.58 1.34 7.65
N ASN A 3 19.66 2.27 7.46
CA ASN A 3 18.25 1.94 7.30
C ASN A 3 18.15 1.21 5.96
N LEU A 4 18.20 -0.12 5.98
CA LEU A 4 18.11 -0.98 4.79
C LEU A 4 16.67 -0.90 4.29
N VAL A 5 16.37 0.16 3.54
CA VAL A 5 15.11 0.33 2.83
C VAL A 5 15.04 -0.78 1.78
N LEU A 6 14.33 -1.86 2.10
CA LEU A 6 14.11 -2.94 1.14
C LEU A 6 13.36 -2.37 -0.08
N PRO A 7 13.76 -2.74 -1.31
CA PRO A 7 13.02 -2.39 -2.52
C PRO A 7 11.60 -2.94 -2.47
N ASP A 8 10.65 -2.22 -3.08
CA ASP A 8 9.24 -2.60 -3.08
C ASP A 8 9.03 -4.01 -3.66
N ALA A 9 9.78 -4.37 -4.70
CA ALA A 9 9.74 -5.70 -5.29
C ALA A 9 10.09 -6.82 -4.28
N VAL A 10 11.03 -6.55 -3.37
CA VAL A 10 11.42 -7.50 -2.31
C VAL A 10 10.33 -7.59 -1.25
N LEU A 11 9.77 -6.44 -0.84
CA LEU A 11 8.66 -6.42 0.12
C LEU A 11 7.42 -7.13 -0.42
N VAL A 12 7.09 -6.94 -1.71
CA VAL A 12 5.99 -7.66 -2.37
C VAL A 12 6.25 -9.16 -2.37
N LYS A 13 7.46 -9.60 -2.72
CA LYS A 13 7.83 -11.02 -2.69
C LYS A 13 7.74 -11.60 -1.27
N ASN A 14 8.21 -10.88 -0.27
CA ASN A 14 8.12 -11.30 1.13
C ASN A 14 6.67 -11.44 1.58
N TYR A 15 5.82 -10.47 1.23
CA TYR A 15 4.39 -10.51 1.53
C TYR A 15 3.68 -11.69 0.88
N ILE A 16 3.95 -11.95 -0.41
CA ILE A 16 3.43 -13.13 -1.12
C ILE A 16 3.92 -14.43 -0.47
N SER A 17 5.12 -14.42 0.12
CA SER A 17 5.69 -15.55 0.86
C SER A 17 5.14 -15.70 2.29
N GLY A 18 4.23 -14.82 2.73
CA GLY A 18 3.55 -14.88 4.03
C GLY A 18 4.01 -13.85 5.06
N ASP A 19 4.94 -12.95 4.74
CA ASP A 19 5.39 -11.89 5.65
C ASP A 19 4.45 -10.69 5.61
N GLU A 20 3.48 -10.64 6.53
CA GLU A 20 2.52 -9.53 6.62
C GLU A 20 3.18 -8.19 7.01
N SER A 21 4.36 -8.20 7.64
CA SER A 21 5.10 -6.98 8.00
C SER A 21 5.63 -6.25 6.77
N ALA A 22 5.91 -7.00 5.70
CA ALA A 22 6.36 -6.44 4.43
C ALA A 22 5.26 -5.60 3.76
N LEU A 23 3.99 -6.00 3.91
CA LEU A 23 2.86 -5.20 3.44
C LEU A 23 2.72 -3.90 4.24
N ALA A 24 2.81 -3.95 5.58
CA ALA A 24 2.77 -2.74 6.40
C ALA A 24 3.84 -1.73 5.96
N SER A 25 5.05 -2.21 5.68
CA SER A 25 6.15 -1.38 5.17
C SER A 25 5.87 -0.76 3.80
N LEU A 26 5.19 -1.49 2.90
CA LEU A 26 4.75 -0.96 1.60
C LEU A 26 3.68 0.13 1.77
N ILE A 27 2.68 -0.13 2.62
CA ILE A 27 1.59 0.81 2.88
C ILE A 27 2.15 2.09 3.50
N GLU A 28 2.98 1.99 4.53
CA GLU A 28 3.56 3.14 5.21
C GLU A 28 4.38 4.03 4.26
N ARG A 29 5.07 3.42 3.29
CA ARG A 29 5.88 4.13 2.29
C ARG A 29 5.04 4.91 1.27
N HIS A 30 3.88 4.37 0.91
CA HIS A 30 3.05 4.92 -0.19
C HIS A 30 1.81 5.67 0.28
N GLN A 31 1.38 5.50 1.53
CA GLN A 31 0.15 6.08 2.07
C GLN A 31 0.06 7.59 1.83
N SER A 32 1.08 8.36 2.17
CA SER A 32 1.01 9.83 2.07
C SER A 32 0.90 10.31 0.63
N LYS A 33 1.57 9.61 -0.31
CA LYS A 33 1.53 9.96 -1.74
C LYS A 33 0.18 9.58 -2.37
N ILE A 34 -0.31 8.38 -2.09
CA ILE A 34 -1.59 7.88 -2.60
C ILE A 34 -2.72 8.73 -2.03
N TYR A 35 -2.71 8.99 -0.72
CA TYR A 35 -3.70 9.83 -0.07
C TYR A 35 -3.69 11.25 -0.62
N GLY A 36 -2.51 11.87 -0.73
CA GLY A 36 -2.38 13.21 -1.30
C GLY A 36 -2.88 13.28 -2.75
N PHE A 37 -2.64 12.25 -3.55
CA PHE A 37 -3.18 12.17 -4.91
C PHE A 37 -4.71 12.07 -4.92
N ILE A 38 -5.31 11.18 -4.14
CA ILE A 38 -6.77 11.02 -4.04
C ILE A 38 -7.40 12.33 -3.56
N TYR A 39 -6.86 12.90 -2.48
CA TYR A 39 -7.34 14.16 -1.91
C TYR A 39 -7.24 15.31 -2.92
N SER A 40 -6.16 15.38 -3.71
CA SER A 40 -6.03 16.41 -4.75
C SER A 40 -7.11 16.35 -5.85
N LYS A 41 -7.75 15.19 -6.03
CA LYS A 41 -8.83 14.99 -7.01
C LYS A 41 -10.20 15.22 -6.43
N ILE A 42 -10.40 14.88 -5.17
CA ILE A 42 -11.73 14.88 -4.55
C ILE A 42 -11.96 16.12 -3.69
N ASN A 43 -10.92 16.64 -3.02
CA ASN A 43 -10.98 17.73 -2.05
C ASN A 43 -12.01 17.53 -0.92
N ASP A 44 -12.40 16.28 -0.66
CA ASP A 44 -13.25 15.86 0.45
C ASP A 44 -12.49 14.81 1.25
N ARG A 45 -12.40 15.01 2.57
CA ARG A 45 -11.60 14.16 3.45
C ARG A 45 -12.24 12.80 3.65
N ASP A 46 -13.54 12.76 3.94
CA ASP A 46 -14.25 11.52 4.25
C ASP A 46 -14.27 10.61 3.02
N LEU A 47 -14.57 11.17 1.84
CA LEU A 47 -14.56 10.42 0.59
C LEU A 47 -13.14 9.98 0.19
N SER A 48 -12.12 10.79 0.51
CA SER A 48 -10.73 10.39 0.27
C SER A 48 -10.28 9.25 1.18
N ASP A 49 -10.68 9.26 2.44
CA ASP A 49 -10.40 8.20 3.41
C ASP A 49 -11.05 6.87 2.96
N ASP A 50 -12.31 6.92 2.49
CA ASP A 50 -13.03 5.75 1.98
C ASP A 50 -12.33 5.14 0.74
N ILE A 51 -12.02 5.97 -0.26
CA ILE A 51 -11.35 5.51 -1.48
C ILE A 51 -9.94 5.00 -1.19
N PHE A 52 -9.24 5.66 -0.28
CA PHE A 52 -7.93 5.23 0.16
C PHE A 52 -8.01 3.82 0.76
N GLN A 53 -8.91 3.59 1.71
CA GLN A 53 -9.10 2.28 2.33
C GLN A 53 -9.47 1.19 1.29
N ASP A 54 -10.42 1.48 0.41
CA ASP A 54 -10.84 0.57 -0.66
C ASP A 54 -9.69 0.21 -1.61
N THR A 55 -8.83 1.18 -1.91
CA THR A 55 -7.64 0.99 -2.75
C THR A 55 -6.68 0.03 -2.09
N PHE A 56 -6.37 0.20 -0.80
CA PHE A 56 -5.48 -0.73 -0.09
C PHE A 56 -6.08 -2.12 0.05
N ILE A 57 -7.37 -2.26 0.35
CA ILE A 57 -8.03 -3.56 0.38
C ILE A 57 -7.91 -4.27 -0.97
N LYS A 58 -8.09 -3.57 -2.10
CA LYS A 58 -7.90 -4.14 -3.44
C LYS A 58 -6.46 -4.59 -3.66
N VAL A 59 -5.46 -3.77 -3.32
CA VAL A 59 -4.05 -4.14 -3.43
C VAL A 59 -3.73 -5.40 -2.64
N ILE A 60 -4.17 -5.46 -1.37
CA ILE A 60 -3.98 -6.62 -0.48
C ILE A 60 -4.59 -7.88 -1.10
N LYS A 61 -5.82 -7.79 -1.61
CA LYS A 61 -6.52 -8.90 -2.27
C LYS A 61 -5.81 -9.36 -3.53
N THR A 62 -5.40 -8.43 -4.40
CA THR A 62 -4.67 -8.74 -5.64
C THR A 62 -3.35 -9.45 -5.35
N LEU A 63 -2.58 -8.92 -4.39
CA LEU A 63 -1.30 -9.52 -4.00
C LEU A 63 -1.47 -10.91 -3.37
N LYS A 64 -2.50 -11.14 -2.55
CA LYS A 64 -2.79 -12.47 -1.97
C LYS A 64 -3.37 -13.46 -2.98
N SER A 65 -4.11 -12.99 -3.98
CA SER A 65 -4.78 -13.84 -4.97
C SER A 65 -3.84 -14.34 -6.08
N GLN A 66 -2.60 -13.82 -6.19
CA GLN A 66 -1.67 -14.10 -7.30
C GLN A 66 -2.29 -13.88 -8.70
N SER A 67 -3.41 -13.15 -8.78
CA SER A 67 -4.10 -12.87 -10.05
C SER A 67 -3.48 -11.64 -10.69
N TYR A 68 -2.51 -11.89 -11.58
CA TYR A 68 -1.99 -10.95 -12.56
C TYR A 68 -2.38 -11.40 -13.97
#